data_AF-A0A0A1CWU8-F1
#
_entry.id   AF-A0A0A1CWU8-F1
#
_cell.length_a   1.000
_cell.length_b   1.000
_cell.length_c   1.000
_cell.angle_alpha   90.00
_cell.angle_beta   90.00
_cell.angle_gamma   90.00
#
_symmetry.space_group_name_H-M   'P 1'
#
loop_
_entity.id
_entity.type
_entity.pdbx_description
1 polymer ?
#
loop_
_entity_poly.entity_id
_entity_poly.type
_entity_poly.pdbx_seq_one_letter_code
_entity_poly.pdbx_strand_id
1 'polypeptide(L)'
;MLSAYDHSTEYSHWDSGLWTRVLSASGVRSPFTGGPFTEAMLAGLAGGIGFMIFTFEYKDTTTASAVTRFHPGPYTENLLHRSGAAVNIQQTGSAKLAQSRLDAALETGVPAVVRVVRGELPWVAKDPLADMDSVDVVVVARDGADYLMDDGGRRLERITAPALAQARNSRKADKHWQGHVVVRGGAVQEADALTLDVVRQSMGETAAELLSQQAPPGVPPGYAKNFGILGMATWVQRLTDSSSKRGWMRIFGDPNRSAAGMDMLHGLLAGKRYSGPGALRPLYAQFLAEVATAGEEVSGVERAGLVELAAQYKALGEHWDALTELVGAPGEPDFAAMASRVEAITVLEDAAAKSLQAAAGSDS
;
A
#
# COMPACT_ATOMS: atom_id res chain seq x y z
N MET A 1 -10.84 26.22 -14.08
CA MET A 1 -10.19 25.22 -14.93
C MET A 1 -9.58 24.19 -14.00
N LEU A 2 -9.86 22.91 -14.20
CA LEU A 2 -9.16 21.83 -13.51
C LEU A 2 -7.66 22.00 -13.77
N SER A 3 -6.82 21.93 -12.74
CA SER A 3 -5.41 21.61 -12.97
C SER A 3 -5.37 20.27 -13.73
N ALA A 4 -4.34 20.04 -14.55
CA ALA A 4 -4.24 18.80 -15.30
C ALA A 4 -4.09 17.61 -14.33
N TYR A 5 -5.21 17.00 -13.93
CA TYR A 5 -5.23 15.80 -13.12
C TYR A 5 -4.90 14.61 -14.02
N ASP A 6 -3.64 14.18 -14.00
CA ASP A 6 -3.22 12.94 -14.63
C ASP A 6 -3.65 11.77 -13.73
N HIS A 7 -4.60 10.97 -14.19
CA HIS A 7 -5.14 9.79 -13.49
C HIS A 7 -4.30 8.53 -13.72
N SER A 8 -3.14 8.66 -14.34
CA SER A 8 -2.21 7.57 -14.60
C SER A 8 -0.88 7.79 -13.91
N THR A 9 -0.32 6.69 -13.42
CA THR A 9 1.05 6.59 -12.89
C THR A 9 1.65 5.32 -13.47
N GLU A 10 2.98 5.28 -13.60
CA GLU A 10 3.71 4.10 -14.12
C GLU A 10 3.47 2.88 -13.21
N TYR A 11 3.48 3.11 -11.90
CA TYR A 11 3.15 2.13 -10.88
C TYR A 11 1.73 2.32 -10.38
N SER A 12 1.22 1.31 -9.69
CA SER A 12 -0.21 1.13 -9.50
C SER A 12 -0.60 0.81 -8.08
N HIS A 13 0.21 1.16 -7.07
CA HIS A 13 -0.19 0.93 -5.69
C HIS A 13 -1.29 1.93 -5.30
N TRP A 14 -2.36 1.43 -4.70
CA TRP A 14 -3.62 2.17 -4.56
C TRP A 14 -3.46 3.48 -3.80
N ASP A 15 -2.96 3.42 -2.56
CA ASP A 15 -2.93 4.60 -1.68
C ASP A 15 -1.86 5.61 -2.13
N SER A 16 -0.63 5.14 -2.36
CA SER A 16 0.48 6.03 -2.77
C SER A 16 0.22 6.63 -4.14
N GLY A 17 -0.28 5.85 -5.11
CA GLY A 17 -0.60 6.36 -6.45
C GLY A 17 -1.70 7.43 -6.42
N LEU A 18 -2.79 7.20 -5.67
CA LEU A 18 -3.87 8.20 -5.53
C LEU A 18 -3.32 9.49 -4.91
N TRP A 19 -2.56 9.38 -3.82
CA TRP A 19 -2.02 10.56 -3.14
C TRP A 19 -0.95 11.29 -3.97
N THR A 20 -0.13 10.59 -4.76
CA THR A 20 0.79 11.22 -5.72
C THR A 20 0.04 12.15 -6.67
N ARG A 21 -1.08 11.69 -7.23
CA ARG A 21 -1.90 12.49 -8.14
C ARG A 21 -2.57 13.67 -7.43
N VAL A 22 -3.09 13.47 -6.23
CA VAL A 22 -3.69 14.53 -5.41
C VAL A 22 -2.68 15.61 -5.07
N LEU A 23 -1.49 15.22 -4.59
CA LEU A 23 -0.42 16.16 -4.24
C LEU A 23 0.06 16.94 -5.47
N SER A 24 0.28 16.24 -6.59
CA SER A 24 0.68 16.85 -7.86
C SER A 24 -0.36 17.86 -8.36
N ALA A 25 -1.64 17.47 -8.42
CA ALA A 25 -2.74 18.33 -8.86
C ALA A 25 -2.96 19.54 -7.94
N SER A 26 -2.57 19.42 -6.67
CA SER A 26 -2.60 20.49 -5.66
C SER A 26 -1.34 21.36 -5.65
N GLY A 27 -0.38 21.11 -6.54
CA GLY A 27 0.86 21.90 -6.67
C GLY A 27 1.90 21.65 -5.58
N VAL A 28 1.77 20.55 -4.82
CA VAL A 28 2.76 20.17 -3.80
C VAL A 28 4.03 19.67 -4.48
N ARG A 29 5.18 20.16 -4.02
CA ARG A 29 6.49 19.87 -4.61
C ARG A 29 7.39 19.17 -3.60
N SER A 30 8.18 18.23 -4.10
CA SER A 30 9.26 17.61 -3.34
C SER A 30 10.35 18.64 -3.06
N PRO A 31 10.80 18.80 -1.79
CA PRO A 31 11.90 19.70 -1.47
C PRO A 31 13.24 19.22 -2.05
N PHE A 32 13.37 17.93 -2.40
CA PHE A 32 14.60 17.39 -2.98
C PHE A 32 14.76 17.69 -4.47
N THR A 33 13.65 17.75 -5.22
CA THR A 33 13.71 17.91 -6.69
C THR A 33 13.10 19.22 -7.18
N GLY A 34 12.32 19.91 -6.35
CA GLY A 34 11.49 21.05 -6.76
C GLY A 34 10.33 20.68 -7.70
N GLY A 35 10.23 19.41 -8.13
CA GLY A 35 9.15 18.86 -8.96
C GLY A 35 8.04 18.22 -8.13
N PRO A 36 7.00 17.65 -8.77
CA PRO A 36 6.02 16.82 -8.09
C PRO A 36 6.67 15.62 -7.39
N PHE A 37 6.02 15.11 -6.34
CA PHE A 37 6.40 13.84 -5.73
C PHE A 37 6.18 12.68 -6.72
N THR A 38 7.10 11.71 -6.72
CA THR A 38 6.90 10.43 -7.41
C THR A 38 6.08 9.49 -6.52
N GLU A 39 5.47 8.46 -7.12
CA GLU A 39 4.80 7.39 -6.35
C GLU A 39 5.79 6.61 -5.48
N ALA A 40 7.00 6.35 -5.99
CA ALA A 40 8.04 5.64 -5.28
C ALA A 40 8.43 6.37 -3.99
N MET A 41 8.66 7.69 -4.06
CA MET A 41 8.97 8.52 -2.88
C MET A 41 7.86 8.42 -1.83
N LEU A 42 6.59 8.63 -2.20
CA LEU A 42 5.49 8.56 -1.24
C LEU A 42 5.30 7.14 -0.67
N ALA A 43 5.46 6.10 -1.48
CA ALA A 43 5.38 4.72 -1.03
C ALA A 43 6.49 4.37 -0.03
N GLY A 44 7.73 4.82 -0.27
CA GLY A 44 8.84 4.69 0.66
C GLY A 44 8.57 5.38 2.00
N LEU A 45 8.13 6.65 1.95
CA LEU A 45 7.77 7.41 3.15
C LEU A 45 6.64 6.78 3.95
N ALA A 46 5.69 6.10 3.29
CA ALA A 46 4.59 5.38 3.93
C ALA A 46 5.05 4.21 4.83
N GLY A 47 6.31 3.79 4.74
CA GLY A 47 6.87 2.57 5.32
C GLY A 47 7.24 1.52 4.27
N GLY A 48 6.92 1.75 2.99
CA GLY A 48 7.37 0.94 1.87
C GLY A 48 6.80 -0.48 1.86
N ILE A 49 7.71 -1.44 1.70
CA ILE A 49 7.42 -2.87 1.60
C ILE A 49 7.25 -3.51 2.98
N GLY A 50 6.55 -4.63 3.00
CA GLY A 50 6.34 -5.45 4.19
C GLY A 50 5.97 -6.87 3.81
N PHE A 51 5.55 -7.64 4.80
CA PHE A 51 4.95 -8.95 4.56
C PHE A 51 3.99 -9.32 5.67
N MET A 52 2.83 -9.84 5.29
CA MET A 52 1.88 -10.49 6.18
C MET A 52 1.22 -11.66 5.45
N ILE A 53 1.07 -12.81 6.13
CA ILE A 53 0.33 -13.98 5.63
C ILE A 53 -0.63 -14.53 6.69
N PHE A 54 -1.89 -14.68 6.33
CA PHE A 54 -2.90 -15.32 7.18
C PHE A 54 -3.67 -16.39 6.44
N THR A 55 -4.09 -17.41 7.18
CA THR A 55 -4.98 -18.45 6.72
C THR A 55 -6.09 -18.64 7.74
N PHE A 56 -7.34 -18.62 7.30
CA PHE A 56 -8.49 -18.84 8.18
C PHE A 56 -9.40 -19.94 7.61
N GLU A 57 -9.68 -20.95 8.43
CA GLU A 57 -10.63 -22.00 8.11
C GLU A 57 -12.01 -21.63 8.68
N TYR A 58 -12.98 -21.44 7.80
CA TYR A 58 -14.39 -21.26 8.16
C TYR A 58 -15.16 -22.55 7.88
N LYS A 59 -16.43 -22.57 8.29
CA LYS A 59 -17.29 -23.75 8.10
C LYS A 59 -17.37 -24.18 6.63
N ASP A 60 -17.51 -23.21 5.72
CA ASP A 60 -17.82 -23.47 4.31
C ASP A 60 -16.71 -23.00 3.35
N THR A 61 -15.68 -22.30 3.83
CA THR A 61 -14.60 -21.77 3.00
C THR A 61 -13.27 -21.72 3.77
N THR A 62 -12.17 -21.56 3.05
CA THR A 62 -10.86 -21.29 3.63
C THR A 62 -10.23 -20.13 2.88
N THR A 63 -9.73 -19.14 3.62
CA THR A 63 -9.09 -17.97 3.03
C THR A 63 -7.58 -18.02 3.24
N ALA A 64 -6.83 -17.53 2.25
CA ALA A 64 -5.43 -17.19 2.37
C ALA A 64 -5.24 -15.74 1.93
N SER A 65 -4.59 -14.95 2.78
CA SER A 65 -4.40 -13.52 2.54
C SER A 65 -2.93 -13.16 2.68
N ALA A 66 -2.36 -12.56 1.63
CA ALA A 66 -1.03 -11.95 1.68
C ALA A 66 -1.13 -10.43 1.55
N VAL A 67 -0.26 -9.71 2.26
CA VAL A 67 -0.03 -8.27 2.11
C VAL A 67 1.47 -8.05 2.00
N THR A 68 1.90 -7.22 1.06
CA THR A 68 3.33 -7.07 0.73
C THR A 68 3.84 -5.63 0.87
N ARG A 69 2.95 -4.71 1.24
CA ARG A 69 3.32 -3.38 1.77
C ARG A 69 3.47 -3.40 3.29
N PHE A 70 3.97 -2.30 3.85
CA PHE A 70 3.91 -2.05 5.29
C PHE A 70 2.46 -2.18 5.82
N HIS A 71 2.24 -3.19 6.68
CA HIS A 71 0.95 -3.53 7.26
C HIS A 71 1.13 -4.47 8.48
N PRO A 72 0.34 -4.31 9.57
CA PRO A 72 -0.60 -3.24 9.81
C PRO A 72 0.14 -1.96 10.20
N GLY A 73 -0.34 -0.84 9.71
CA GLY A 73 0.27 0.45 10.02
C GLY A 73 -0.44 1.59 9.35
N PRO A 74 -0.23 2.82 9.82
CA PRO A 74 -0.90 4.01 9.34
C PRO A 74 -0.27 4.49 8.00
N TYR A 75 -0.35 3.65 6.96
CA TYR A 75 0.37 3.84 5.67
C TYR A 75 0.08 5.20 5.03
N THR A 76 -1.20 5.56 4.90
CA THR A 76 -1.62 6.85 4.34
C THR A 76 -1.23 8.01 5.26
N GLU A 77 -1.38 7.87 6.57
CA GLU A 77 -1.04 8.94 7.49
C GLU A 77 0.49 9.17 7.52
N ASN A 78 1.29 8.11 7.44
CA ASN A 78 2.75 8.17 7.35
C ASN A 78 3.20 8.96 6.11
N LEU A 79 2.70 8.62 4.92
CA LEU A 79 3.12 9.32 3.70
C LEU A 79 2.69 10.79 3.71
N LEU A 80 1.51 11.12 4.23
CA LEU A 80 1.04 12.51 4.30
C LEU A 80 1.86 13.32 5.30
N HIS A 81 2.10 12.78 6.49
CA HIS A 81 2.90 13.44 7.51
C HIS A 81 4.35 13.63 7.06
N ARG A 82 4.99 12.57 6.57
CA ARG A 82 6.42 12.57 6.21
C ARG A 82 6.73 13.32 4.93
N SER A 83 5.77 13.43 4.01
CA SER A 83 5.93 14.28 2.81
C SER A 83 5.93 15.77 3.13
N GLY A 84 5.46 16.18 4.32
CA GLY A 84 5.28 17.58 4.67
C GLY A 84 4.09 18.25 3.99
N ALA A 85 3.24 17.48 3.32
CA ALA A 85 2.04 18.01 2.69
C ALA A 85 1.05 18.53 3.76
N ALA A 86 0.62 19.78 3.63
CA ALA A 86 -0.40 20.35 4.50
C ALA A 86 -1.77 19.79 4.12
N VAL A 87 -2.17 18.66 4.73
CA VAL A 87 -3.44 17.99 4.47
C VAL A 87 -4.39 18.18 5.64
N ASN A 88 -5.58 18.71 5.37
CA ASN A 88 -6.65 18.80 6.35
C ASN A 88 -7.51 17.53 6.30
N ILE A 89 -7.36 16.68 7.31
CA ILE A 89 -8.11 15.44 7.48
C ILE A 89 -9.25 15.66 8.48
N GLN A 90 -10.46 15.29 8.10
CA GLN A 90 -11.67 15.47 8.91
C GLN A 90 -12.61 14.27 8.79
N GLN A 91 -13.36 14.00 9.86
CA GLN A 91 -14.43 13.01 9.88
C GLN A 91 -15.66 13.56 10.60
N THR A 92 -16.86 13.12 10.24
CA THR A 92 -18.10 13.57 10.90
C THR A 92 -19.22 12.51 10.84
N GLY A 93 -20.12 12.55 11.83
CA GLY A 93 -21.35 11.75 11.79
C GLY A 93 -22.44 12.30 10.87
N SER A 94 -22.35 13.57 10.45
CA SER A 94 -23.41 14.28 9.71
C SER A 94 -23.18 14.27 8.20
N ALA A 95 -24.07 13.60 7.46
CA ALA A 95 -24.02 13.56 6.00
C ALA A 95 -24.13 14.97 5.37
N LYS A 96 -24.98 15.84 5.93
CA LYS A 96 -25.13 17.23 5.46
C LYS A 96 -23.82 18.02 5.59
N LEU A 97 -23.14 17.89 6.74
CA LEU A 97 -21.87 18.56 6.96
C LEU A 97 -20.76 17.97 6.07
N ALA A 98 -20.75 16.65 5.90
CA ALA A 98 -19.82 15.95 5.01
C ALA A 98 -19.95 16.38 3.55
N GLN A 99 -21.18 16.62 3.09
CA GLN A 99 -21.43 17.14 1.74
C GLN A 99 -20.94 18.58 1.60
N SER A 100 -21.32 19.45 2.54
CA SER A 100 -20.89 20.85 2.53
C SER A 100 -19.36 21.01 2.57
N ARG A 101 -18.64 20.13 3.28
CA ARG A 101 -17.18 20.12 3.33
C ARG A 101 -16.53 19.62 2.05
N LEU A 102 -17.10 18.61 1.40
CA LEU A 102 -16.62 18.14 0.10
C LEU A 102 -16.77 19.26 -0.94
N ASP A 103 -17.95 19.86 -0.97
CA ASP A 103 -18.31 20.97 -1.84
C ASP A 103 -17.35 22.15 -1.69
N ALA A 104 -17.13 22.60 -0.45
CA ALA A 104 -16.21 23.69 -0.14
C ALA A 104 -14.76 23.36 -0.50
N ALA A 105 -14.32 22.11 -0.33
CA ALA A 105 -12.97 21.69 -0.74
C ALA A 105 -12.82 21.79 -2.26
N LEU A 106 -13.78 21.29 -3.04
CA LEU A 106 -13.74 21.34 -4.50
C LEU A 106 -13.82 22.78 -5.05
N GLU A 107 -14.49 23.69 -4.35
CA GLU A 107 -14.53 25.12 -4.70
C GLU A 107 -13.15 25.79 -4.65
N THR A 108 -12.20 25.25 -3.89
CA THR A 108 -10.81 25.73 -3.87
C THR A 108 -10.01 25.30 -5.11
N GLY A 109 -10.58 24.46 -5.97
CA GLY A 109 -9.97 24.00 -7.21
C GLY A 109 -8.97 22.85 -7.05
N VAL A 110 -8.87 22.24 -5.86
CA VAL A 110 -8.08 21.04 -5.63
C VAL A 110 -8.96 19.79 -5.44
N PRO A 111 -8.47 18.59 -5.82
CA PRO A 111 -9.15 17.34 -5.53
C PRO A 111 -9.31 17.08 -4.03
N ALA A 112 -10.36 16.36 -3.65
CA ALA A 112 -10.58 15.88 -2.29
C ALA A 112 -10.53 14.36 -2.24
N VAL A 113 -9.87 13.79 -1.24
CA VAL A 113 -9.88 12.34 -0.96
C VAL A 113 -11.01 12.03 0.01
N VAL A 114 -11.77 10.97 -0.25
CA VAL A 114 -12.82 10.45 0.64
C VAL A 114 -12.65 8.95 0.82
N ARG A 115 -13.13 8.41 1.95
CA ARG A 115 -13.21 6.96 2.16
C ARG A 115 -14.59 6.44 1.77
N VAL A 116 -14.59 5.35 1.01
CA VAL A 116 -15.80 4.67 0.54
C VAL A 116 -15.68 3.16 0.74
N VAL A 117 -16.80 2.47 0.92
CA VAL A 117 -16.84 1.01 0.75
C VAL A 117 -16.85 0.71 -0.74
N ARG A 118 -15.87 -0.06 -1.23
CA ARG A 118 -15.64 -0.23 -2.68
C ARG A 118 -16.81 -0.94 -3.38
N GLY A 119 -17.44 -1.93 -2.76
CA GLY A 119 -18.59 -2.64 -3.33
C GLY A 119 -19.86 -1.80 -3.46
N GLU A 120 -19.89 -0.59 -2.88
CA GLU A 120 -20.99 0.37 -3.01
C GLU A 120 -20.80 1.32 -4.21
N LEU A 121 -19.68 1.23 -4.94
CA LEU A 121 -19.44 2.03 -6.14
C LEU A 121 -20.23 1.45 -7.33
N PRO A 122 -20.95 2.28 -8.13
CA PRO A 122 -21.88 1.80 -9.15
C PRO A 122 -21.25 0.94 -10.27
N TRP A 123 -19.95 1.10 -10.54
CA TRP A 123 -19.22 0.39 -11.59
C TRP A 123 -18.41 -0.80 -11.06
N VAL A 124 -18.39 -1.01 -9.74
CA VAL A 124 -17.69 -2.15 -9.13
C VAL A 124 -18.67 -3.33 -9.06
N ALA A 125 -18.24 -4.49 -9.57
CA ALA A 125 -19.00 -5.72 -9.40
C ALA A 125 -19.13 -6.04 -7.91
N LYS A 126 -20.33 -6.47 -7.47
CA LYS A 126 -20.56 -6.87 -6.09
C LYS A 126 -19.61 -7.99 -5.71
N ASP A 127 -18.78 -7.71 -4.71
CA ASP A 127 -17.81 -8.64 -4.14
C ASP A 127 -17.97 -8.56 -2.62
N PRO A 128 -18.45 -9.62 -1.95
CA PRO A 128 -18.62 -9.64 -0.50
C PRO A 128 -17.33 -9.30 0.29
N LEU A 129 -16.14 -9.51 -0.30
CA LEU A 129 -14.88 -9.12 0.32
C LEU A 129 -14.57 -7.62 0.17
N ALA A 130 -15.08 -6.98 -0.89
CA ALA A 130 -14.95 -5.54 -1.11
C ALA A 130 -15.78 -4.69 -0.14
N ASP A 131 -16.69 -5.32 0.61
CA ASP A 131 -17.56 -4.69 1.60
C ASP A 131 -17.00 -4.72 3.04
N MET A 132 -15.82 -5.32 3.23
CA MET A 132 -15.23 -5.50 4.56
C MET A 132 -14.39 -4.30 5.04
N ASP A 133 -13.91 -3.46 4.13
CA ASP A 133 -13.07 -2.30 4.46
C ASP A 133 -13.36 -1.08 3.57
N SER A 134 -12.92 0.09 4.01
CA SER A 134 -12.97 1.30 3.20
C SER A 134 -11.70 1.47 2.37
N VAL A 135 -11.84 2.13 1.23
CA VAL A 135 -10.73 2.55 0.38
C VAL A 135 -10.75 4.07 0.20
N ASP A 136 -9.58 4.67 0.11
CA ASP A 136 -9.44 6.06 -0.32
C ASP A 136 -9.78 6.14 -1.82
N VAL A 137 -10.57 7.14 -2.21
CA VAL A 137 -10.85 7.53 -3.61
C VAL A 137 -10.81 9.04 -3.73
N VAL A 138 -10.55 9.55 -4.93
CA VAL A 138 -10.37 10.99 -5.17
C VAL A 138 -11.59 11.55 -5.87
N VAL A 139 -12.27 12.51 -5.26
CA VAL A 139 -13.24 13.38 -5.94
C VAL A 139 -12.47 14.52 -6.61
N VAL A 140 -12.38 14.47 -7.93
CA VAL A 140 -11.52 15.36 -8.73
C VAL A 140 -12.17 16.72 -8.94
N ALA A 141 -13.45 16.72 -9.31
CA ALA A 141 -14.25 17.94 -9.51
C ALA A 141 -15.75 17.64 -9.50
N ARG A 142 -16.54 18.73 -9.45
CA ARG A 142 -17.95 18.70 -9.80
C ARG A 142 -18.13 18.55 -11.31
N ASP A 143 -19.14 17.78 -11.71
CA ASP A 143 -19.67 17.68 -13.07
C ASP A 143 -21.18 17.90 -13.03
N GLY A 144 -21.60 19.17 -13.11
CA GLY A 144 -22.98 19.57 -12.88
C GLY A 144 -23.44 19.26 -11.45
N ALA A 145 -24.44 18.38 -11.31
CA ALA A 145 -24.94 17.90 -10.01
C ALA A 145 -24.18 16.66 -9.48
N ASP A 146 -23.29 16.10 -10.29
CA ASP A 146 -22.53 14.89 -10.01
C ASP A 146 -21.05 15.22 -9.77
N TYR A 147 -20.23 14.18 -9.64
CA TYR A 147 -18.79 14.28 -9.46
C TYR A 147 -18.03 13.45 -10.47
N LEU A 148 -16.82 13.91 -10.81
CA LEU A 148 -15.78 13.09 -11.42
C LEU A 148 -14.90 12.52 -10.32
N MET A 149 -14.65 11.22 -10.37
CA MET A 149 -13.93 10.48 -9.35
C MET A 149 -12.80 9.65 -9.96
N ASP A 150 -11.65 9.63 -9.32
CA ASP A 150 -10.59 8.67 -9.58
C ASP A 150 -10.58 7.63 -8.46
N ASP A 151 -10.80 6.37 -8.85
CA ASP A 151 -10.75 5.20 -7.98
C ASP A 151 -9.45 4.39 -8.18
N GLY A 152 -8.43 4.94 -8.84
CA GLY A 152 -7.20 4.21 -9.16
C GLY A 152 -7.33 3.25 -10.35
N GLY A 153 -8.49 3.22 -11.02
CA GLY A 153 -8.79 2.43 -12.20
C GLY A 153 -8.19 2.97 -13.51
N ARG A 154 -7.38 4.04 -13.48
CA ARG A 154 -6.81 4.73 -14.65
C ARG A 154 -7.85 5.34 -15.60
N ARG A 155 -9.02 5.71 -15.06
CA ARG A 155 -10.02 6.53 -15.75
C ARG A 155 -10.81 7.32 -14.71
N LEU A 156 -11.37 8.45 -15.12
CA LEU A 156 -12.31 9.17 -14.29
C LEU A 156 -13.71 8.58 -14.46
N GLU A 157 -14.31 8.24 -13.35
CA GLU A 157 -15.66 7.72 -13.27
C GLU A 157 -16.62 8.83 -12.83
N ARG A 158 -17.82 8.84 -13.41
CA ARG A 158 -18.87 9.76 -12.97
C ARG A 158 -19.69 9.10 -11.88
N ILE A 159 -19.89 9.81 -10.77
CA ILE A 159 -20.70 9.34 -9.64
C ILE A 159 -21.74 10.39 -9.22
N THR A 160 -22.96 9.96 -8.99
CA THR A 160 -24.02 10.86 -8.50
C THR A 160 -23.78 11.20 -7.03
N ALA A 161 -24.20 12.40 -6.61
CA ALA A 161 -24.07 12.81 -5.22
C ALA A 161 -24.73 11.82 -4.22
N PRO A 162 -25.94 11.27 -4.48
CA PRO A 162 -26.54 10.27 -3.60
C PRO A 162 -25.74 8.96 -3.53
N ALA A 163 -25.21 8.46 -4.65
CA ALA A 163 -24.43 7.24 -4.67
C ALA A 163 -23.11 7.40 -3.89
N LEU A 164 -22.42 8.53 -4.07
CA LEU A 164 -21.22 8.84 -3.30
C LEU A 164 -21.53 8.97 -1.80
N ALA A 165 -22.64 9.62 -1.45
CA ALA A 165 -23.06 9.75 -0.05
C ALA A 165 -23.36 8.39 0.60
N GLN A 166 -24.00 7.47 -0.13
CA GLN A 166 -24.23 6.09 0.32
C GLN A 166 -22.89 5.39 0.58
N ALA A 167 -22.01 5.34 -0.40
CA ALA A 167 -20.73 4.64 -0.29
C ALA A 167 -19.84 5.17 0.85
N ARG A 168 -19.88 6.48 1.10
CA ARG A 168 -19.20 7.15 2.23
C ARG A 168 -19.84 6.89 3.59
N ASN A 169 -21.07 6.40 3.65
CA ASN A 169 -21.80 6.15 4.89
C ASN A 169 -21.86 4.67 5.29
N SER A 170 -21.48 3.76 4.38
CA SER A 170 -21.64 2.31 4.56
C SER A 170 -20.82 1.71 5.71
N ARG A 171 -19.61 2.23 6.01
CA ARG A 171 -18.79 1.75 7.14
C ARG A 171 -18.74 2.75 8.28
N LYS A 172 -19.29 2.40 9.44
CA LYS A 172 -19.38 3.29 10.62
C LYS A 172 -18.03 3.84 11.08
N ALA A 173 -16.96 3.06 10.99
CA ALA A 173 -15.62 3.44 11.46
C ALA A 173 -15.01 4.60 10.65
N ASP A 174 -15.27 4.67 9.35
CA ASP A 174 -14.66 5.68 8.46
C ASP A 174 -15.68 6.61 7.81
N LYS A 175 -16.96 6.51 8.21
CA LYS A 175 -18.00 7.24 7.50
C LYS A 175 -17.72 8.73 7.44
N HIS A 176 -17.90 9.29 6.26
CA HIS A 176 -17.66 10.70 5.96
C HIS A 176 -16.24 11.20 6.29
N TRP A 177 -15.24 10.32 6.30
CA TRP A 177 -13.85 10.73 6.31
C TRP A 177 -13.51 11.47 5.00
N GLN A 178 -12.73 12.54 5.11
CA GLN A 178 -12.27 13.34 3.98
C GLN A 178 -10.88 13.92 4.29
N GLY A 179 -10.00 13.93 3.29
CA GLY A 179 -8.74 14.67 3.27
C GLY A 179 -8.69 15.62 2.07
N HIS A 180 -8.11 16.80 2.21
CA HIS A 180 -7.75 17.64 1.07
C HIS A 180 -6.49 18.45 1.39
N VAL A 181 -5.72 18.75 0.35
CA VAL A 181 -4.54 19.60 0.47
C VAL A 181 -4.99 21.04 0.74
N VAL A 182 -4.40 21.65 1.76
CA VAL A 182 -4.60 23.07 2.06
C VAL A 182 -3.58 23.85 1.25
N VAL A 183 -4.05 24.60 0.26
CA VAL A 183 -3.21 25.53 -0.51
C VAL A 183 -2.81 26.70 0.40
N ARG A 184 -1.66 26.60 1.07
CA ARG A 184 -1.11 27.69 1.88
C ARG A 184 -0.52 28.75 0.94
N GLY A 185 -1.00 30.00 1.02
CA GLY A 185 -0.49 31.14 0.25
C GLY A 185 0.87 31.70 0.75
N GLY A 186 1.79 30.84 1.18
CA GLY A 186 3.07 31.25 1.78
C GLY A 186 4.01 30.06 2.03
N ALA A 187 5.28 30.37 2.30
CA ALA A 187 6.36 29.39 2.48
C ALA A 187 5.96 28.26 3.43
N VAL A 188 6.25 27.01 3.03
CA VAL A 188 6.16 25.83 3.90
C VAL A 188 6.94 26.15 5.18
N GLN A 189 6.34 25.98 6.36
CA GLN A 189 7.09 26.13 7.60
C GLN A 189 8.17 25.05 7.62
N GLU A 190 9.44 25.44 7.80
CA GLU A 190 10.60 24.52 7.79
C GLU A 190 10.42 23.29 8.70
N ALA A 191 9.65 23.44 9.79
CA ALA A 191 9.37 22.38 10.76
C ALA A 191 8.55 21.20 10.21
N ASP A 192 7.80 21.39 9.12
CA ASP A 192 6.98 20.33 8.49
C ASP A 192 7.64 19.77 7.21
N ALA A 193 8.82 20.24 6.82
CA ALA A 193 9.42 19.86 5.54
C ALA A 193 9.95 18.41 5.55
N LEU A 194 9.78 17.69 4.43
CA LEU A 194 10.47 16.42 4.20
C LEU A 194 11.99 16.63 4.23
N THR A 195 12.67 15.98 5.16
CA THR A 195 14.13 15.99 5.30
C THR A 195 14.74 14.63 4.98
N LEU A 196 16.06 14.58 4.75
CA LEU A 196 16.78 13.33 4.59
C LEU A 196 16.75 12.46 5.85
N ASP A 197 16.66 13.06 7.05
CA ASP A 197 16.48 12.30 8.29
C ASP A 197 15.15 11.53 8.29
N VAL A 198 14.07 12.15 7.80
CA VAL A 198 12.76 11.50 7.68
C VAL A 198 12.82 10.34 6.69
N VAL A 199 13.52 10.51 5.56
CA VAL A 199 13.76 9.42 4.59
C VAL A 199 14.51 8.28 5.25
N ARG A 200 15.62 8.58 5.95
CA ARG A 200 16.44 7.58 6.63
C ARG A 200 15.64 6.81 7.69
N GLN A 201 14.85 7.52 8.48
CA GLN A 201 13.95 6.90 9.47
C GLN A 201 12.94 5.96 8.79
N SER A 202 12.34 6.37 7.67
CA SER A 202 11.41 5.50 6.95
C SER A 202 12.07 4.22 6.43
N MET A 203 13.32 4.30 5.94
CA MET A 203 14.10 3.12 5.54
C MET A 203 14.41 2.21 6.72
N GLY A 204 14.84 2.79 7.85
CA GLY A 204 15.14 2.06 9.07
C GLY A 204 13.91 1.34 9.63
N GLU A 205 12.75 1.98 9.61
CA GLU A 205 11.47 1.35 9.97
C GLU A 205 11.10 0.22 9.03
N THR A 206 11.21 0.39 7.71
CA THR A 206 10.96 -0.70 6.75
C THR A 206 11.84 -1.92 7.08
N ALA A 207 13.13 -1.70 7.29
CA ALA A 207 14.06 -2.78 7.63
C ALA A 207 13.71 -3.44 8.98
N ALA A 208 13.43 -2.64 10.00
CA ALA A 208 13.08 -3.12 11.33
C ALA A 208 11.80 -3.98 11.30
N GLU A 209 10.77 -3.57 10.57
CA GLU A 209 9.51 -4.31 10.44
C GLU A 209 9.68 -5.63 9.67
N LEU A 210 10.50 -5.63 8.61
CA LEU A 210 10.81 -6.87 7.88
C LEU A 210 11.58 -7.87 8.75
N LEU A 211 12.54 -7.39 9.55
CA LEU A 211 13.42 -8.21 10.39
C LEU A 211 12.81 -8.58 11.75
N SER A 212 11.75 -7.89 12.16
CA SER A 212 11.13 -8.05 13.48
C SER A 212 10.74 -9.51 13.76
N GLN A 213 11.02 -9.94 14.99
CA GLN A 213 10.55 -11.21 15.54
C GLN A 213 9.31 -11.04 16.43
N GLN A 214 8.77 -9.81 16.50
CA GLN A 214 7.65 -9.45 17.34
C GLN A 214 6.41 -9.14 16.47
N ALA A 215 5.23 -9.27 17.07
CA ALA A 215 4.01 -8.85 16.40
C ALA A 215 3.97 -7.30 16.32
N PRO A 216 3.48 -6.73 15.21
CA PRO A 216 3.30 -5.29 15.08
C PRO A 216 2.39 -4.70 16.16
N PRO A 217 2.47 -3.39 16.45
CA PRO A 217 1.61 -2.74 17.43
C PRO A 217 0.12 -3.01 17.18
N GLY A 218 -0.62 -3.33 18.26
CA GLY A 218 -2.05 -3.67 18.18
C GLY A 218 -2.36 -5.11 17.75
N VAL A 219 -1.34 -5.90 17.38
CA VAL A 219 -1.49 -7.33 17.06
C VAL A 219 -1.05 -8.18 18.26
N PRO A 220 -1.80 -9.23 18.64
CA PRO A 220 -1.39 -10.10 19.74
C PRO A 220 -0.05 -10.82 19.45
N PRO A 221 0.85 -11.00 20.45
CA PRO A 221 2.19 -11.56 20.25
C PRO A 221 2.23 -12.92 19.55
N GLY A 222 1.22 -13.77 19.76
CA GLY A 222 1.13 -15.10 19.13
C GLY A 222 1.02 -15.09 17.60
N TYR A 223 0.79 -13.93 16.99
CA TYR A 223 0.72 -13.74 15.54
C TYR A 223 2.01 -13.22 14.91
N ALA A 224 3.10 -12.98 15.66
CA ALA A 224 4.38 -12.50 15.13
C ALA A 224 4.87 -13.30 13.90
N LYS A 225 4.68 -14.63 13.95
CA LYS A 225 5.02 -15.58 12.88
C LYS A 225 4.25 -15.44 11.56
N ASN A 226 3.42 -14.42 11.43
CA ASN A 226 2.71 -14.11 10.20
C ASN A 226 3.29 -12.87 9.50
N PHE A 227 4.26 -12.17 10.10
CA PHE A 227 4.76 -10.88 9.63
C PHE A 227 6.24 -10.93 9.27
N GLY A 228 6.64 -10.05 8.34
CA GLY A 228 8.03 -9.90 7.91
C GLY A 228 8.64 -11.20 7.40
N ILE A 229 9.96 -11.29 7.47
CA ILE A 229 10.75 -12.45 7.03
C ILE A 229 10.41 -13.70 7.87
N LEU A 230 10.12 -13.53 9.16
CA LEU A 230 9.64 -14.63 10.03
C LEU A 230 8.32 -15.23 9.50
N GLY A 231 7.43 -14.38 9.01
CA GLY A 231 6.19 -14.75 8.34
C GLY A 231 6.45 -15.56 7.07
N MET A 232 7.40 -15.13 6.23
CA MET A 232 7.76 -15.84 5.01
C MET A 232 8.34 -17.23 5.33
N ALA A 233 9.26 -17.32 6.30
CA ALA A 233 9.81 -18.59 6.76
C ALA A 233 8.72 -19.54 7.32
N THR A 234 7.77 -18.98 8.07
CA THR A 234 6.61 -19.75 8.57
C THR A 234 5.71 -20.20 7.42
N TRP A 235 5.58 -19.41 6.36
CA TRP A 235 4.81 -19.79 5.19
C TRP A 235 5.44 -20.97 4.45
N VAL A 236 6.77 -20.97 4.26
CA VAL A 236 7.51 -22.12 3.72
C VAL A 236 7.19 -23.39 4.51
N GLN A 237 7.29 -23.32 5.85
CA GLN A 237 6.96 -24.46 6.70
C GLN A 237 5.54 -24.98 6.47
N ARG A 238 4.55 -24.09 6.38
CA ARG A 238 3.15 -24.48 6.12
C ARG A 238 2.95 -25.09 4.73
N LEU A 239 3.64 -24.59 3.71
CA LEU A 239 3.57 -25.13 2.34
C LEU A 239 4.16 -26.54 2.26
N THR A 240 5.24 -26.81 2.99
CA THR A 240 5.92 -28.12 3.01
C THR A 240 5.34 -29.14 3.99
N ASP A 241 4.54 -28.71 4.96
CA ASP A 241 4.00 -29.60 6.00
C ASP A 241 2.85 -30.47 5.45
N SER A 242 3.14 -31.76 5.27
CA SER A 242 2.18 -32.78 4.83
C SER A 242 1.48 -33.51 5.97
N SER A 243 1.87 -33.23 7.22
CA SER A 243 1.59 -34.11 8.37
C SER A 243 0.71 -33.46 9.44
N SER A 244 0.74 -32.14 9.59
CA SER A 244 -0.03 -31.43 10.62
C SER A 244 -1.29 -30.79 10.05
N LYS A 245 -2.22 -30.47 10.94
CA LYS A 245 -3.44 -29.71 10.61
C LYS A 245 -3.18 -28.28 10.12
N ARG A 246 -1.95 -27.77 10.25
CA ARG A 246 -1.57 -26.41 9.82
C ARG A 246 -0.93 -26.40 8.42
N GLY A 247 -0.64 -27.57 7.87
CA GLY A 247 -0.06 -27.72 6.54
C GLY A 247 -1.06 -27.38 5.45
N TRP A 248 -0.61 -26.69 4.41
CA TRP A 248 -1.47 -26.23 3.31
C TRP A 248 -2.05 -27.39 2.52
N MET A 249 -1.33 -28.52 2.41
CA MET A 249 -1.87 -29.76 1.84
C MET A 249 -3.14 -30.25 2.55
N ARG A 250 -3.27 -30.01 3.87
CA ARG A 250 -4.49 -30.36 4.62
C ARG A 250 -5.52 -29.25 4.62
N ILE A 251 -5.10 -28.01 4.88
CA ILE A 251 -5.98 -26.84 4.91
C ILE A 251 -6.73 -26.67 3.58
N PHE A 252 -6.04 -26.90 2.47
CA PHE A 252 -6.56 -26.79 1.10
C PHE A 252 -6.74 -28.16 0.41
N GLY A 253 -6.93 -29.23 1.20
CA GLY A 253 -7.14 -30.58 0.66
C GLY A 253 -8.52 -30.79 0.03
N ASP A 254 -9.50 -29.94 0.36
CA ASP A 254 -10.79 -29.89 -0.33
C ASP A 254 -10.69 -28.98 -1.57
N PRO A 255 -11.04 -29.46 -2.77
CA PRO A 255 -10.87 -28.68 -4.01
C PRO A 255 -11.61 -27.34 -4.04
N ASN A 256 -12.83 -27.27 -3.48
CA ASN A 256 -13.63 -26.05 -3.51
C ASN A 256 -13.04 -25.00 -2.56
N ARG A 257 -12.60 -25.42 -1.37
CA ARG A 257 -11.90 -24.54 -0.42
C ARG A 257 -10.53 -24.11 -0.95
N SER A 258 -9.84 -25.00 -1.65
CA SER A 258 -8.56 -24.71 -2.30
C SER A 258 -8.71 -23.61 -3.33
N ALA A 259 -9.67 -23.75 -4.25
CA ALA A 259 -9.96 -22.75 -5.28
C ALA A 259 -10.26 -21.37 -4.66
N ALA A 260 -11.19 -21.30 -3.70
CA ALA A 260 -11.53 -20.02 -3.05
C ALA A 260 -10.34 -19.38 -2.32
N GLY A 261 -9.52 -20.18 -1.64
CA GLY A 261 -8.36 -19.69 -0.91
C GLY A 261 -7.24 -19.19 -1.83
N MET A 262 -6.95 -19.93 -2.90
CA MET A 262 -5.93 -19.55 -3.89
C MET A 262 -6.37 -18.35 -4.72
N ASP A 263 -7.65 -18.27 -5.11
CA ASP A 263 -8.21 -17.12 -5.82
C ASP A 263 -8.06 -15.83 -4.99
N MET A 264 -8.36 -15.90 -3.69
CA MET A 264 -8.18 -14.77 -2.78
C MET A 264 -6.70 -14.38 -2.63
N LEU A 265 -5.82 -15.38 -2.44
CA LEU A 265 -4.39 -15.14 -2.29
C LEU A 265 -3.79 -14.51 -3.56
N HIS A 266 -4.12 -15.07 -4.72
CA HIS A 266 -3.72 -14.55 -6.03
C HIS A 266 -4.24 -13.12 -6.23
N GLY A 267 -5.54 -12.88 -5.96
CA GLY A 267 -6.16 -11.56 -6.07
C GLY A 267 -5.51 -10.51 -5.17
N LEU A 268 -5.02 -10.89 -4.00
CA LEU A 268 -4.29 -10.00 -3.09
C LEU A 268 -2.84 -9.75 -3.51
N LEU A 269 -2.15 -10.78 -4.03
CA LEU A 269 -0.77 -10.65 -4.53
C LEU A 269 -0.70 -9.86 -5.83
N ALA A 270 -1.58 -10.13 -6.79
CA ALA A 270 -1.69 -9.42 -8.06
C ALA A 270 -2.40 -8.07 -7.94
N GLY A 271 -3.17 -7.89 -6.87
CA GLY A 271 -3.98 -6.70 -6.62
C GLY A 271 -3.15 -5.48 -6.20
N LYS A 272 -3.76 -4.30 -6.37
CA LYS A 272 -3.12 -2.99 -6.17
C LYS A 272 -3.25 -2.42 -4.75
N ARG A 273 -4.16 -2.98 -3.95
CA ARG A 273 -4.58 -2.40 -2.65
C ARG A 273 -3.55 -2.60 -1.54
N TYR A 274 -2.95 -3.79 -1.52
CA TYR A 274 -2.06 -4.28 -0.47
C TYR A 274 -0.75 -4.85 -1.02
N SER A 275 -0.66 -4.90 -2.34
CA SER A 275 0.47 -5.40 -3.14
C SER A 275 0.54 -4.60 -4.43
N GLY A 276 1.24 -5.12 -5.42
CA GLY A 276 1.34 -4.67 -6.78
C GLY A 276 2.34 -5.54 -7.53
N PRO A 277 2.69 -5.20 -8.78
CA PRO A 277 3.73 -5.91 -9.53
C PRO A 277 5.01 -6.07 -8.70
N GLY A 278 5.60 -7.27 -8.73
CA GLY A 278 6.76 -7.66 -7.95
C GLY A 278 6.61 -7.47 -6.44
N ALA A 279 5.37 -7.57 -5.92
CA ALA A 279 5.04 -7.34 -4.52
C ALA A 279 5.55 -5.97 -4.00
N LEU A 280 5.55 -4.95 -4.86
CA LEU A 280 6.03 -3.58 -4.61
C LEU A 280 7.55 -3.42 -4.42
N ARG A 281 8.34 -4.50 -4.52
CA ARG A 281 9.80 -4.36 -4.42
C ARG A 281 10.41 -3.52 -5.56
N PRO A 282 9.92 -3.59 -6.82
CA PRO A 282 10.37 -2.66 -7.87
C PRO A 282 10.06 -1.19 -7.56
N LEU A 283 8.91 -0.89 -6.93
CA LEU A 283 8.57 0.46 -6.51
C LEU A 283 9.50 0.96 -5.39
N TYR A 284 9.81 0.08 -4.43
CA TYR A 284 10.76 0.39 -3.37
C TYR A 284 12.20 0.56 -3.89
N ALA A 285 12.59 -0.21 -4.90
CA ALA A 285 13.87 -0.04 -5.59
C ALA A 285 13.99 1.35 -6.23
N GLN A 286 12.93 1.87 -6.83
CA GLN A 286 12.92 3.23 -7.36
C GLN A 286 13.07 4.28 -6.27
N PHE A 287 12.40 4.09 -5.14
CA PHE A 287 12.58 4.95 -3.98
C PHE A 287 14.05 5.00 -3.55
N LEU A 288 14.70 3.85 -3.39
CA LEU A 288 16.12 3.81 -3.01
C LEU A 288 17.03 4.48 -4.06
N ALA A 289 16.73 4.32 -5.36
CA ALA A 289 17.47 4.99 -6.44
C ALA A 289 17.28 6.52 -6.42
N GLU A 290 16.09 7.00 -6.13
CA GLU A 290 15.81 8.44 -5.94
C GLU A 290 16.57 8.99 -4.73
N VAL A 291 16.55 8.28 -3.60
CA VAL A 291 17.31 8.65 -2.40
C VAL A 291 18.82 8.68 -2.67
N ALA A 292 19.33 7.69 -3.42
CA ALA A 292 20.73 7.65 -3.82
C ALA A 292 21.15 8.84 -4.68
N THR A 293 20.22 9.40 -5.45
CA THR A 293 20.45 10.59 -6.30
C THR A 293 20.36 11.88 -5.49
N ALA A 294 19.40 11.97 -4.56
CA ALA A 294 19.26 13.12 -3.68
C ALA A 294 20.40 13.25 -2.64
N GLY A 295 21.12 12.15 -2.36
CA GLY A 295 22.14 12.05 -1.32
C GLY A 295 23.56 12.48 -1.67
N GLU A 296 23.82 13.16 -2.79
CA GLU A 296 25.20 13.55 -3.19
C GLU A 296 25.92 14.50 -2.21
N GLU A 297 25.24 15.16 -1.25
CA GLU A 297 25.85 16.16 -0.37
C GLU A 297 25.93 15.82 1.14
N VAL A 298 25.52 14.64 1.64
CA VAL A 298 25.52 14.39 3.11
C VAL A 298 26.01 13.00 3.54
N SER A 299 26.85 13.00 4.58
CA SER A 299 27.51 11.89 5.25
C SER A 299 26.55 10.80 5.78
N GLY A 300 26.84 9.54 5.46
CA GLY A 300 26.34 8.37 6.19
C GLY A 300 25.64 7.31 5.35
N VAL A 301 25.26 7.61 4.11
CA VAL A 301 24.66 6.63 3.20
C VAL A 301 25.48 6.54 1.93
N GLU A 302 26.15 5.40 1.72
CA GLU A 302 26.94 5.21 0.51
C GLU A 302 26.02 5.02 -0.69
N ARG A 303 26.03 5.98 -1.63
CA ARG A 303 25.27 5.93 -2.88
C ARG A 303 25.41 4.59 -3.60
N ALA A 304 26.61 4.03 -3.64
CA ALA A 304 26.88 2.73 -4.25
C ALA A 304 26.06 1.62 -3.58
N GLY A 305 26.00 1.59 -2.24
CA GLY A 305 25.21 0.65 -1.48
C GLY A 305 23.70 0.78 -1.73
N LEU A 306 23.17 2.00 -1.86
CA LEU A 306 21.76 2.20 -2.20
C LEU A 306 21.41 1.76 -3.63
N VAL A 307 22.30 2.00 -4.59
CA VAL A 307 22.11 1.55 -5.98
C VAL A 307 22.12 0.03 -6.05
N GLU A 308 23.01 -0.63 -5.31
CA GLU A 308 23.05 -2.08 -5.20
C GLU A 308 21.78 -2.62 -4.53
N LEU A 309 21.34 -2.04 -3.42
CA LEU A 309 20.09 -2.38 -2.74
C LEU A 309 18.87 -2.21 -3.65
N ALA A 310 18.81 -1.12 -4.43
CA ALA A 310 17.76 -0.91 -5.42
C ALA A 310 17.74 -2.05 -6.44
N ALA A 311 18.91 -2.48 -6.94
CA ALA A 311 19.01 -3.61 -7.85
C ALA A 311 18.55 -4.93 -7.21
N GLN A 312 18.91 -5.17 -5.94
CA GLN A 312 18.48 -6.37 -5.19
C GLN A 312 16.95 -6.42 -5.03
N TYR A 313 16.32 -5.31 -4.62
CA TYR A 313 14.86 -5.27 -4.50
C TYR A 313 14.17 -5.37 -5.86
N LYS A 314 14.72 -4.76 -6.91
CA LYS A 314 14.17 -4.95 -8.26
C LYS A 314 14.17 -6.44 -8.66
N ALA A 315 15.27 -7.16 -8.43
CA ALA A 315 15.37 -8.58 -8.72
C ALA A 315 14.42 -9.44 -7.85
N LEU A 316 14.28 -9.10 -6.56
CA LEU A 316 13.27 -9.72 -5.67
C LEU A 316 11.85 -9.62 -6.25
N GLY A 317 11.53 -8.53 -6.96
CA GLY A 317 10.25 -8.38 -7.66
C GLY A 317 9.96 -9.52 -8.64
N GLU A 318 10.94 -9.96 -9.42
CA GLU A 318 10.78 -11.07 -10.38
C GLU A 318 10.49 -12.40 -9.67
N HIS A 319 11.04 -12.58 -8.46
CA HIS A 319 10.73 -13.75 -7.64
C HIS A 319 9.27 -13.73 -7.16
N TRP A 320 8.78 -12.55 -6.74
CA TRP A 320 7.40 -12.36 -6.32
C TRP A 320 6.37 -12.50 -7.46
N ASP A 321 6.70 -12.01 -8.65
CA ASP A 321 5.83 -12.18 -9.82
C ASP A 321 5.70 -13.67 -10.18
N ALA A 322 6.81 -14.41 -10.21
CA ALA A 322 6.79 -15.86 -10.44
C ALA A 322 6.01 -16.61 -9.34
N LEU A 323 6.06 -16.17 -8.07
CA LEU A 323 5.22 -16.75 -7.01
C LEU A 323 3.73 -16.49 -7.30
N THR A 324 3.40 -15.27 -7.71
CA THR A 324 2.02 -14.86 -8.01
C THR A 324 1.46 -15.69 -9.16
N GLU A 325 2.26 -15.94 -10.20
CA GLU A 325 1.92 -16.85 -11.31
C GLU A 325 1.66 -18.29 -10.83
N LEU A 326 2.52 -18.82 -9.93
CA LEU A 326 2.31 -20.15 -9.36
C LEU A 326 1.01 -20.25 -8.56
N VAL A 327 0.66 -19.21 -7.79
CA VAL A 327 -0.59 -19.18 -7.01
C VAL A 327 -1.82 -19.10 -7.91
N GLY A 328 -1.74 -18.33 -9.00
CA GLY A 328 -2.84 -18.16 -9.97
C GLY A 328 -2.92 -19.27 -11.03
N ALA A 329 -2.03 -20.25 -10.99
CA ALA A 329 -1.99 -21.32 -11.99
C ALA A 329 -3.27 -22.19 -11.92
N PRO A 330 -3.86 -22.57 -13.07
CA PRO A 330 -5.04 -23.42 -13.08
C PRO A 330 -4.72 -24.84 -12.61
N GLY A 331 -5.64 -25.45 -11.87
CA GLY A 331 -5.53 -26.84 -11.43
C GLY A 331 -5.21 -26.98 -9.94
N GLU A 332 -4.62 -28.11 -9.56
CA GLU A 332 -4.21 -28.37 -8.18
C GLU A 332 -2.98 -27.50 -7.83
N PRO A 333 -2.98 -26.79 -6.68
CA PRO A 333 -1.85 -25.93 -6.31
C PRO A 333 -0.56 -26.72 -6.08
N ASP A 334 0.53 -26.28 -6.72
CA ASP A 334 1.86 -26.84 -6.48
C ASP A 334 2.51 -26.19 -5.25
N PHE A 335 2.16 -26.68 -4.06
CA PHE A 335 2.71 -26.16 -2.80
C PHE A 335 4.22 -26.36 -2.67
N ALA A 336 4.81 -27.34 -3.36
CA ALA A 336 6.26 -27.56 -3.34
C ALA A 336 6.98 -26.48 -4.15
N ALA A 337 6.49 -26.15 -5.35
CA ALA A 337 7.02 -25.05 -6.15
C ALA A 337 6.83 -23.70 -5.43
N MET A 338 5.67 -23.46 -4.83
CA MET A 338 5.44 -22.27 -4.00
C MET A 338 6.42 -22.20 -2.84
N ALA A 339 6.64 -23.31 -2.11
CA ALA A 339 7.58 -23.35 -0.99
C ALA A 339 9.00 -22.99 -1.42
N SER A 340 9.50 -23.61 -2.50
CA SER A 340 10.82 -23.33 -3.05
C SER A 340 10.97 -21.86 -3.44
N ARG A 341 9.92 -21.26 -4.02
CA ARG A 341 9.95 -19.84 -4.38
C ARG A 341 9.93 -18.93 -3.15
N VAL A 342 9.06 -19.18 -2.17
CA VAL A 342 8.99 -18.39 -0.93
C VAL A 342 10.29 -18.51 -0.14
N GLU A 343 10.93 -19.68 -0.12
CA GLU A 343 12.23 -19.88 0.52
C GLU A 343 13.32 -19.02 -0.13
N ALA A 344 13.41 -19.01 -1.47
CA ALA A 344 14.34 -18.15 -2.19
C ALA A 344 14.09 -16.66 -1.90
N ILE A 345 12.82 -16.24 -1.89
CA ILE A 345 12.43 -14.87 -1.50
C ILE A 345 12.89 -14.57 -0.08
N THR A 346 12.62 -15.47 0.88
CA THR A 346 12.94 -15.28 2.31
C THR A 346 14.44 -15.00 2.50
N VAL A 347 15.30 -15.78 1.84
CA VAL A 347 16.76 -15.62 1.93
C VAL A 347 17.23 -14.30 1.33
N LEU A 348 16.74 -13.96 0.13
CA LEU A 348 17.13 -12.75 -0.57
C LEU A 348 16.61 -11.48 0.15
N GLU A 349 15.38 -11.52 0.66
CA GLU A 349 14.75 -10.42 1.39
C GLU A 349 15.43 -10.19 2.75
N ASP A 350 15.85 -11.25 3.45
CA ASP A 350 16.64 -11.14 4.70
C ASP A 350 17.99 -10.46 4.48
N ALA A 351 18.71 -10.85 3.43
CA ALA A 351 19.97 -10.19 3.07
C ALA A 351 19.75 -8.71 2.72
N ALA A 352 18.78 -8.41 1.86
CA ALA A 352 18.48 -7.03 1.45
C ALA A 352 18.00 -6.16 2.63
N ALA A 353 17.17 -6.69 3.52
CA ALA A 353 16.67 -5.96 4.69
C ALA A 353 17.78 -5.64 5.70
N LYS A 354 18.75 -6.53 5.90
CA LYS A 354 19.94 -6.26 6.73
C LYS A 354 20.83 -5.18 6.13
N SER A 355 21.06 -5.23 4.81
CA SER A 355 21.78 -4.18 4.10
C SER A 355 21.03 -2.83 4.14
N LEU A 356 19.70 -2.85 4.07
CA LEU A 356 18.86 -1.66 4.22
C LEU A 356 18.95 -1.07 5.63
N GLN A 357 18.94 -1.90 6.67
CA GLN A 357 19.10 -1.45 8.06
C GLN A 357 20.45 -0.72 8.26
N ALA A 358 21.54 -1.30 7.73
CA ALA A 358 22.86 -0.68 7.78
C ALA A 358 22.88 0.64 7.00
N ALA A 359 22.30 0.68 5.79
CA ALA A 359 22.22 1.89 4.97
C ALA A 359 21.35 2.99 5.61
N ALA A 360 20.38 2.62 6.44
CA ALA A 360 19.58 3.57 7.21
C ALA A 360 20.30 4.14 8.44
N GLY A 361 21.59 3.82 8.67
CA GLY A 361 22.34 4.32 9.83
C GLY A 361 21.70 3.97 11.17
N SER A 362 20.88 2.91 11.19
CA SER A 362 20.19 2.40 12.37
C SER A 362 21.04 1.29 12.98
N ASP A 363 22.23 1.65 13.48
CA ASP A 363 22.99 0.74 14.32
C ASP A 363 22.24 0.57 15.66
N SER A 364 22.08 -0.70 16.02
CA SER A 364 21.38 -1.27 17.19
C SER A 364 21.57 -0.56 18.52
#